data_AF-A0A0Q6MAM1-F1
#
_entry.id   AF-A0A0Q6MAM1-F1
#
_cell.length_a   1.000
_cell.length_b   1.000
_cell.length_c   1.000
_cell.angle_alpha   90.00
_cell.angle_beta   90.00
_cell.angle_gamma   90.00
#
_symmetry.space_group_name_H-M   'P 1'
#
loop_
_entity.id
_entity.type
_entity.pdbx_description
1 polymer ?
#
loop_
_entity_poly.entity_id
_entity_poly.type
_entity_poly.pdbx_seq_one_letter_code
_entity_poly.pdbx_strand_id
1 'polypeptide(L)'
;MRGLHAVEGFTLIELIMVIVLTGTLAVVALPRMVDTTMWRLRAYGDQLQNQLRTAQRLAATQRRPVIATITATGASFAYVSGAALATLACPSAIPSCIAESGARTVTFNANNTGQALTSSGAALTITVSGGSYSRTFTVENDTGAVH
;
A
#
# COMPACT_ATOMS: atom_id res chain seq x y z
N MET A 1 -6.13 59.56 20.85
CA MET A 1 -6.81 59.61 19.53
C MET A 1 -6.89 58.18 19.02
N ARG A 2 -8.04 57.53 19.13
CA ARG A 2 -8.26 56.15 18.65
C ARG A 2 -9.01 56.25 17.33
N GLY A 3 -8.32 55.98 16.22
CA GLY A 3 -8.99 55.80 14.93
C GLY A 3 -9.86 54.55 15.01
N LEU A 4 -11.18 54.72 14.86
CA LEU A 4 -12.06 53.57 14.63
C LEU A 4 -11.76 53.05 13.23
N HIS A 5 -11.33 51.79 13.14
CA HIS A 5 -11.33 51.06 11.87
C HIS A 5 -12.79 50.93 11.41
N ALA A 6 -13.12 51.51 10.26
CA ALA A 6 -14.38 51.24 9.59
C ALA A 6 -14.42 49.74 9.26
N VAL A 7 -15.46 49.04 9.71
CA VAL A 7 -15.74 47.70 9.20
C VAL A 7 -16.28 47.91 7.79
N GLU A 8 -15.43 47.75 6.78
CA GLU A 8 -15.86 47.76 5.39
C GLU A 8 -16.76 46.55 5.14
N GLY A 9 -18.02 46.83 4.81
CA GLY A 9 -19.02 45.82 4.48
C GLY A 9 -18.80 45.25 3.09
N PHE A 10 -19.27 44.03 2.89
CA PHE A 10 -19.16 43.29 1.64
C PHE A 10 -20.35 43.62 0.72
N THR A 11 -20.11 43.79 -0.59
CA THR A 11 -21.22 44.11 -1.51
C THR A 11 -22.02 42.86 -1.88
N LEU A 12 -23.30 43.03 -2.23
CA LEU A 12 -24.17 41.91 -2.65
C LEU A 12 -23.57 41.15 -3.86
N ILE A 13 -22.99 41.88 -4.81
CA ILE A 13 -22.38 41.26 -6.00
C ILE A 13 -21.10 40.48 -5.65
N GLU A 14 -20.31 40.97 -4.71
CA GLU A 14 -19.11 40.28 -4.22
C GLU A 14 -19.47 38.96 -3.53
N LEU A 15 -20.60 38.93 -2.79
CA LEU A 15 -21.13 37.71 -2.20
C LEU A 15 -21.58 36.69 -3.22
N ILE A 16 -22.30 37.13 -4.25
CA ILE A 16 -22.68 36.24 -5.33
C ILE A 16 -21.43 35.67 -6.01
N MET A 17 -20.42 36.50 -6.28
CA MET A 17 -19.18 36.05 -6.91
C MET A 17 -18.43 35.02 -6.05
N VAL A 18 -18.31 35.25 -4.73
CA VAL A 18 -17.66 34.29 -3.83
C VAL A 18 -18.43 32.97 -3.74
N ILE A 19 -19.76 32.99 -3.69
CA ILE A 19 -20.58 31.77 -3.70
C ILE A 19 -20.40 31.00 -5.02
N VAL A 20 -20.37 31.70 -6.15
CA VAL A 20 -20.14 31.07 -7.46
C VAL A 20 -18.74 30.48 -7.56
N LEU A 21 -17.70 31.19 -7.12
CA LEU A 21 -16.33 30.70 -7.11
C LEU A 21 -16.15 29.50 -6.18
N THR A 22 -16.68 29.58 -4.96
CA THR A 22 -16.61 28.44 -4.02
C THR A 22 -17.41 27.24 -4.51
N GLY A 23 -18.58 27.45 -5.11
CA GLY A 23 -19.40 26.39 -5.70
C GLY A 23 -18.70 25.69 -6.86
N THR A 24 -18.08 26.45 -7.78
CA THR A 24 -17.32 25.87 -8.90
C THR A 24 -16.08 25.11 -8.44
N LEU A 25 -15.34 25.63 -7.45
CA LEU A 25 -14.22 24.93 -6.84
C LEU A 25 -14.66 23.65 -6.13
N ALA A 26 -15.78 23.67 -5.41
CA ALA A 26 -16.30 22.51 -4.70
C ALA A 26 -16.60 21.34 -5.65
N VAL A 27 -17.21 21.61 -6.81
CA VAL A 27 -17.54 20.58 -7.82
C VAL A 27 -16.28 19.88 -8.35
N VAL A 28 -15.16 20.59 -8.48
CA VAL A 28 -13.91 20.02 -9.03
C VAL A 28 -13.02 19.41 -7.94
N ALA A 29 -12.93 20.04 -6.76
CA ALA A 29 -12.02 19.65 -5.70
C ALA A 29 -12.54 18.48 -4.85
N LEU A 30 -13.83 18.49 -4.48
CA LEU A 30 -14.39 17.47 -3.58
C LEU A 30 -14.26 16.03 -4.10
N PRO A 31 -14.54 15.72 -5.38
CA PRO A 31 -14.41 14.35 -5.90
C PRO A 31 -12.99 13.79 -5.75
N ARG A 32 -11.96 14.63 -5.91
CA ARG A 32 -10.56 14.20 -5.74
C ARG A 32 -10.13 14.11 -4.28
N MET A 33 -10.70 14.91 -3.39
CA MET A 33 -10.42 14.81 -1.96
C MET A 33 -10.99 13.54 -1.31
N VAL A 34 -12.12 13.04 -1.81
CA VAL A 34 -12.72 11.79 -1.31
C VAL A 34 -12.04 10.54 -1.89
N ASP A 35 -11.41 10.63 -3.06
CA ASP A 35 -10.64 9.53 -3.65
C ASP A 35 -9.27 9.38 -2.97
N THR A 36 -9.25 8.59 -1.90
CA THR A 36 -8.04 8.25 -1.13
C THR A 36 -7.41 6.92 -1.57
N THR A 37 -7.89 6.33 -2.67
CA THR A 37 -7.49 5.00 -3.17
C THR A 37 -5.99 4.93 -3.41
N MET A 38 -5.43 5.91 -4.13
CA MET A 38 -4.00 5.98 -4.45
C MET A 38 -3.12 6.00 -3.20
N TRP A 39 -3.47 6.81 -2.20
CA TRP A 39 -2.69 6.93 -0.96
C TRP A 39 -2.70 5.63 -0.17
N ARG A 40 -3.86 4.96 -0.08
CA ARG A 40 -4.01 3.67 0.60
C ARG A 40 -3.20 2.58 -0.10
N LEU A 41 -3.22 2.51 -1.43
CA LEU A 41 -2.45 1.52 -2.19
C LEU A 41 -0.94 1.77 -2.12
N ARG A 42 -0.51 3.04 -2.12
CA ARG A 42 0.88 3.40 -1.91
C ARG A 42 1.37 2.96 -0.54
N ALA A 43 0.65 3.34 0.52
CA ALA A 43 0.97 2.94 1.89
C ALA A 43 0.98 1.42 2.06
N TYR A 44 0.00 0.73 1.46
CA TYR A 44 -0.05 -0.74 1.44
C TYR A 44 1.18 -1.35 0.78
N GLY A 45 1.57 -0.86 -0.40
CA GLY A 45 2.77 -1.33 -1.11
C GLY A 45 4.05 -1.14 -0.31
N ASP A 46 4.21 0.02 0.35
CA ASP A 46 5.36 0.28 1.23
C ASP A 46 5.37 -0.64 2.46
N GLN A 47 4.20 -0.85 3.09
CA GLN A 47 4.07 -1.76 4.21
C GLN A 47 4.37 -3.21 3.79
N LEU A 48 3.89 -3.65 2.64
CA LEU A 48 4.14 -5.00 2.11
C LEU A 48 5.63 -5.22 1.82
N GLN A 49 6.31 -4.27 1.18
CA GLN A 49 7.77 -4.35 0.97
C GLN A 49 8.54 -4.40 2.29
N ASN A 50 8.14 -3.60 3.28
CA ASN A 50 8.78 -3.60 4.59
C ASN A 50 8.56 -4.93 5.33
N GLN A 51 7.36 -5.51 5.24
CA GLN A 51 7.05 -6.82 5.82
C GLN A 51 7.85 -7.96 5.17
N LEU A 52 7.99 -7.96 3.84
CA LEU A 52 8.84 -8.93 3.14
C LEU A 52 10.31 -8.83 3.58
N ARG A 53 10.87 -7.62 3.65
CA ARG A 53 12.24 -7.41 4.17
C ARG A 53 12.38 -7.83 5.62
N THR A 54 11.35 -7.59 6.44
CA THR A 54 11.31 -8.02 7.84
C THR A 54 11.29 -9.53 7.95
N ALA A 55 10.46 -10.21 7.16
CA ALA A 55 10.39 -11.67 7.10
C ALA A 55 11.72 -12.30 6.65
N GLN A 56 12.37 -11.74 5.62
CA GLN A 56 13.70 -12.16 5.17
C GLN A 56 14.75 -12.05 6.30
N ARG A 57 14.81 -10.89 6.97
CA ARG A 57 15.74 -10.66 8.08
C ARG A 57 15.43 -11.57 9.26
N LEU A 58 14.16 -11.76 9.60
CA LEU A 58 13.72 -12.64 10.68
C LEU A 58 14.12 -14.10 10.41
N ALA A 59 13.94 -14.56 9.17
CA ALA A 59 14.31 -15.91 8.76
C ALA A 59 15.82 -16.14 8.90
N ALA A 60 16.63 -15.13 8.54
CA ALA A 60 18.08 -15.16 8.67
C ALA A 60 18.55 -15.11 10.13
N THR A 61 17.98 -14.23 10.96
CA THR A 61 18.38 -14.06 12.37
C THR A 61 18.00 -15.25 13.23
N GLN A 62 16.79 -15.78 13.05
CA GLN A 62 16.33 -16.95 13.81
C GLN A 62 16.78 -18.27 13.22
N ARG A 63 17.38 -18.27 12.01
CA ARG A 63 17.68 -19.48 11.24
C ARG A 63 16.47 -20.41 11.09
N ARG A 64 15.28 -19.82 10.90
CA ARG A 64 14.03 -20.54 10.73
C ARG A 64 13.37 -20.14 9.42
N PRO A 65 12.81 -21.09 8.64
CA PRO A 65 12.16 -20.77 7.40
C PRO A 65 10.86 -20.00 7.65
N VAL A 66 10.69 -18.89 6.93
CA VAL A 66 9.49 -18.03 6.98
C VAL A 66 8.86 -18.02 5.61
N ILE A 67 7.58 -18.33 5.53
CA ILE A 67 6.79 -18.30 4.30
C ILE A 67 5.92 -17.04 4.29
N ALA A 68 6.03 -16.29 3.20
CA ALA A 68 5.10 -15.24 2.83
C ALA A 68 4.14 -15.81 1.78
N THR A 69 2.84 -15.72 2.03
CA THR A 69 1.78 -16.11 1.08
C THR A 69 1.08 -14.86 0.61
N ILE A 70 1.16 -14.58 -0.68
CA ILE A 70 0.54 -13.43 -1.33
C ILE A 70 -0.68 -13.91 -2.11
N THR A 71 -1.81 -13.22 -1.93
CA THR A 71 -3.06 -13.45 -2.64
C THR A 71 -3.57 -12.12 -3.19
N ALA A 72 -4.62 -12.13 -4.02
CA ALA A 72 -5.25 -10.90 -4.48
C ALA A 72 -5.75 -10.00 -3.34
N THR A 73 -6.07 -10.60 -2.18
CA THR A 73 -6.69 -9.95 -1.02
C THR A 73 -5.71 -9.54 0.08
N GLY A 74 -4.41 -9.87 -0.08
CA GLY A 74 -3.38 -9.41 0.83
C GLY A 74 -2.17 -10.34 0.90
N ALA A 75 -1.45 -10.27 2.01
CA ALA A 75 -0.34 -11.17 2.30
C ALA A 75 -0.41 -11.69 3.74
N SER A 76 0.07 -12.92 3.96
CA SER A 76 0.28 -13.50 5.28
C SER A 76 1.70 -13.99 5.42
N PHE A 77 2.20 -13.97 6.65
CA PHE A 77 3.56 -14.36 7.00
C PHE A 77 3.48 -15.36 8.15
N ALA A 78 4.18 -16.48 8.03
CA ALA A 78 4.24 -17.51 9.04
C ALA A 78 5.58 -18.22 9.01
N TYR A 79 5.96 -18.88 10.10
CA TYR A 79 6.98 -19.92 9.99
C TYR A 79 6.43 -21.07 9.17
N VAL A 80 7.30 -21.76 8.43
CA VAL A 80 6.90 -23.00 7.72
C VAL A 80 6.36 -24.07 8.69
N SER A 81 6.77 -24.02 9.96
CA SER A 81 6.21 -24.86 11.02
C SER A 81 4.76 -24.53 11.42
N GLY A 82 4.12 -23.52 10.80
CA GLY A 82 2.70 -23.20 10.96
C GLY A 82 2.36 -22.06 11.92
N ALA A 83 3.33 -21.54 12.68
CA ALA A 83 3.08 -20.41 13.59
C ALA A 83 2.97 -19.09 12.81
N ALA A 84 1.83 -18.41 12.92
CA ALA A 84 1.58 -17.12 12.27
C ALA A 84 2.47 -16.01 12.85
N LEU A 85 2.94 -15.12 11.97
CA LEU A 85 3.80 -14.00 12.31
C LEU A 85 3.09 -12.67 12.13
N ALA A 86 2.51 -12.47 10.95
CA ALA A 86 1.82 -11.24 10.59
C ALA A 86 0.83 -11.50 9.46
N THR A 87 -0.19 -10.66 9.38
CA THR A 87 -1.10 -10.61 8.25
C THR A 87 -1.24 -9.16 7.80
N LEU A 88 -1.35 -8.99 6.48
CA LEU A 88 -1.47 -7.70 5.83
C LEU A 88 -2.59 -7.79 4.81
N ALA A 89 -3.81 -7.56 5.26
CA ALA A 89 -4.99 -7.52 4.42
C ALA A 89 -4.99 -6.26 3.54
N CYS A 90 -5.53 -6.38 2.33
CA CYS A 90 -5.81 -5.23 1.49
C CYS A 90 -6.72 -4.22 2.21
N PRO A 91 -6.63 -2.91 1.88
CA PRO A 91 -7.54 -1.91 2.42
C PRO A 91 -9.00 -2.30 2.15
N SER A 92 -9.91 -2.12 3.11
CA SER A 92 -11.31 -2.53 2.97
C SER A 92 -12.05 -1.89 1.79
N ALA A 93 -11.63 -0.68 1.39
CA ALA A 93 -12.16 0.00 0.21
C ALA A 93 -11.72 -0.65 -1.13
N ILE A 94 -10.68 -1.48 -1.12
CA ILE A 94 -10.05 -2.11 -2.28
C ILE A 94 -9.73 -3.56 -1.90
N PRO A 95 -10.75 -4.44 -1.81
CA PRO A 95 -10.58 -5.78 -1.25
C PRO A 95 -9.65 -6.67 -2.07
N SER A 96 -9.45 -6.35 -3.35
CA SER A 96 -8.48 -6.98 -4.25
C SER A 96 -7.44 -5.94 -4.70
N CYS A 97 -6.40 -5.75 -3.90
CA CYS A 97 -5.40 -4.69 -4.11
C CYS A 97 -4.09 -5.19 -4.75
N ILE A 98 -3.96 -6.50 -4.96
CA ILE A 98 -2.81 -7.10 -5.64
C ILE A 98 -3.31 -7.81 -6.89
N ALA A 99 -2.68 -7.54 -8.05
CA ALA A 99 -3.01 -8.17 -9.32
C ALA A 99 -2.42 -9.59 -9.40
N GLU A 100 -2.99 -10.50 -8.62
CA GLU A 100 -2.66 -11.92 -8.60
C GLU A 100 -3.88 -12.76 -8.97
N SER A 101 -3.70 -13.77 -9.82
CA SER A 101 -4.77 -14.71 -10.19
C SER A 101 -4.88 -15.91 -9.23
N GLY A 102 -3.92 -16.08 -8.32
CA GLY A 102 -3.86 -17.18 -7.37
C GLY A 102 -2.89 -16.91 -6.23
N ALA A 103 -2.83 -17.83 -5.26
CA ALA A 103 -1.88 -17.72 -4.16
C ALA A 103 -0.46 -18.02 -4.66
N ARG A 104 0.46 -17.12 -4.36
CA ARG A 104 1.90 -17.27 -4.63
C ARG A 104 2.67 -17.17 -3.33
N THR A 105 3.83 -17.81 -3.26
CA THR A 105 4.60 -17.85 -2.02
C THR A 105 6.06 -17.47 -2.24
N VAL A 106 6.66 -16.93 -1.17
CA VAL A 106 8.12 -16.79 -1.03
C VAL A 106 8.49 -17.41 0.30
N THR A 107 9.35 -18.43 0.27
CA THR A 107 9.91 -19.03 1.48
C THR A 107 11.33 -18.52 1.67
N PHE A 108 11.53 -17.68 2.68
CA PHE A 108 12.84 -17.20 3.10
C PHE A 108 13.54 -18.25 3.97
N ASN A 109 14.85 -18.39 3.80
CA ASN A 109 15.65 -19.45 4.43
C ASN A 109 15.06 -20.85 4.15
N ALA A 110 14.65 -21.08 2.89
CA ALA A 110 14.07 -22.33 2.44
C ALA A 110 15.01 -23.50 2.75
N ASN A 111 14.46 -24.59 3.27
CA ASN A 111 15.24 -25.78 3.68
C ASN A 111 16.41 -25.49 4.63
N ASN A 112 16.40 -24.35 5.33
CA ASN A 112 17.50 -23.87 6.17
C ASN A 112 18.82 -23.62 5.43
N THR A 113 18.79 -23.33 4.12
CA THR A 113 19.99 -23.08 3.30
C THR A 113 20.40 -21.60 3.25
N GLY A 114 19.61 -20.71 3.85
CA GLY A 114 19.76 -19.25 3.72
C GLY A 114 19.19 -18.68 2.41
N GLN A 115 18.77 -19.51 1.47
CA GLN A 115 18.18 -19.06 0.20
C GLN A 115 16.70 -18.69 0.36
N ALA A 116 16.20 -17.85 -0.54
CA ALA A 116 14.77 -17.65 -0.73
C ALA A 116 14.25 -18.47 -1.92
N LEU A 117 13.12 -19.14 -1.76
CA LEU A 117 12.48 -19.90 -2.83
C LEU A 117 11.10 -19.31 -3.12
N THR A 118 10.89 -18.86 -4.36
CA THR A 118 9.59 -18.39 -4.84
C THR A 118 8.77 -19.57 -5.36
N SER A 119 7.44 -19.46 -5.35
CA SER A 119 6.55 -20.52 -5.87
C SER A 119 6.74 -20.80 -7.37
N SER A 120 7.30 -19.85 -8.13
CA SER A 120 7.60 -19.97 -9.56
C SER A 120 9.02 -20.43 -9.85
N GLY A 121 9.91 -20.52 -8.84
CA GLY A 121 11.34 -20.80 -9.05
C GLY A 121 12.08 -19.70 -9.83
N ALA A 122 11.51 -18.50 -9.90
CA ALA A 122 12.03 -17.35 -10.65
C ALA A 122 11.65 -16.05 -9.93
N ALA A 123 12.27 -14.94 -10.31
CA ALA A 123 11.96 -13.63 -9.73
C ALA A 123 10.45 -13.35 -9.74
N LEU A 124 9.93 -12.99 -8.57
CA LEU A 124 8.51 -12.93 -8.29
C LEU A 124 8.03 -11.48 -8.32
N THR A 125 7.42 -11.06 -9.42
CA THR A 125 6.88 -9.70 -9.58
C THR A 125 5.51 -9.57 -8.94
N ILE A 126 5.37 -8.70 -7.96
CA ILE A 126 4.11 -8.41 -7.24
C ILE A 126 3.62 -7.03 -7.68
N THR A 127 2.36 -6.97 -8.11
CA THR A 127 1.74 -5.72 -8.60
C THR A 127 0.63 -5.30 -7.66
N VAL A 128 0.82 -4.21 -6.92
CA VAL A 128 -0.24 -3.57 -6.12
C VAL A 128 -0.97 -2.58 -7.02
N SER A 129 -2.27 -2.78 -7.24
CA SER A 129 -3.04 -1.96 -8.16
C SER A 129 -4.50 -1.81 -7.74
N GLY A 130 -5.13 -0.73 -8.22
CA GLY A 130 -6.53 -0.43 -8.04
C GLY A 130 -6.88 0.95 -8.62
N GLY A 131 -7.98 1.03 -9.36
CA GLY A 131 -8.33 2.22 -10.13
C GLY A 131 -7.24 2.56 -11.16
N SER A 132 -6.76 3.81 -11.15
CA SER A 132 -5.67 4.29 -12.02
C SER A 132 -4.27 4.11 -11.42
N TYR A 133 -4.16 3.61 -10.17
CA TYR A 133 -2.88 3.40 -9.52
C TYR A 133 -2.37 1.98 -9.75
N SER A 134 -1.09 1.86 -10.10
CA SER A 134 -0.36 0.59 -10.19
C SER A 134 1.09 0.79 -9.75
N ARG A 135 1.60 -0.13 -8.94
CA ARG A 135 3.00 -0.20 -8.54
C ARG A 135 3.47 -1.63 -8.50
N THR A 136 4.63 -1.88 -9.08
CA THR A 136 5.28 -3.18 -9.08
C THR A 136 6.52 -3.18 -8.20
N PHE A 137 6.84 -4.35 -7.67
CA PHE A 137 8.14 -4.65 -7.07
C PHE A 137 8.41 -6.15 -7.22
N THR A 138 9.68 -6.52 -7.16
CA THR A 138 10.15 -7.86 -7.43
C THR A 138 10.80 -8.45 -6.19
N VAL A 139 10.54 -9.74 -5.95
CA VAL A 139 11.27 -10.54 -4.97
C VAL A 139 12.13 -11.55 -5.72
N GLU A 140 13.45 -11.41 -5.61
CA GLU A 140 14.38 -12.30 -6.30
C GLU A 140 14.30 -13.73 -5.77
N ASN A 141 14.36 -14.68 -6.69
CA ASN A 141 14.63 -16.07 -6.32
C ASN A 141 16.06 -16.19 -5.80
N ASP A 142 16.31 -17.18 -4.94
CA ASP A 142 17.58 -17.48 -4.26
C ASP A 142 18.02 -16.45 -3.22
N THR A 143 18.00 -15.15 -3.52
CA THR A 143 18.45 -14.10 -2.58
C THR A 143 17.34 -13.57 -1.69
N GLY A 144 16.09 -13.56 -2.17
CA GLY A 144 14.96 -12.94 -1.49
C GLY A 144 15.02 -11.42 -1.46
N ALA A 145 15.89 -10.80 -2.26
CA ALA A 145 16.02 -9.35 -2.33
C ALA A 145 14.73 -8.71 -2.86
N VAL A 146 14.28 -7.63 -2.20
CA VAL A 146 13.04 -6.91 -2.53
C VAL A 146 13.36 -5.53 -3.10
N HIS A 147 12.99 -5.27 -4.35
CA HIS A 147 13.25 -4.01 -5.06
C HIS A 147 12.11 -3.57 -5.97
#